data_AF-A0A833FYH6-F1
#
_entry.id   AF-A0A833FYH6-F1
#
_cell.length_a   1.000
_cell.length_b   1.000
_cell.length_c   1.000
_cell.angle_alpha   90.00
_cell.angle_beta   90.00
_cell.angle_gamma   90.00
#
_symmetry.space_group_name_H-M   'P 1'
#
loop_
_entity.id
_entity.type
_entity.pdbx_description
1 polymer ?
#
loop_
_entity_poly.entity_id
_entity_poly.type
_entity_poly.pdbx_seq_one_letter_code
_entity_poly.pdbx_strand_id
1 'polypeptide(L)'
;MKKNAHFSGVIAPVLTPFDEKGNPDVKRFIAHAKWCLEDGCTALAPFGTTSEATSLGLDERIELLEALIASGIDASKLMPGNGTPNIPDTVRLTKHGLSKGVGAFLTLPP
;
A
#
# COMPACT_ATOMS: atom_id res chain seq x y z
N MET A 1 23.38 -7.74 -7.37
CA MET A 1 22.07 -7.33 -6.83
C MET A 1 21.50 -8.52 -6.08
N LYS A 2 21.18 -8.41 -4.78
CA LYS A 2 20.46 -9.50 -4.08
C LYS A 2 19.08 -9.63 -4.75
N LYS A 3 18.68 -10.85 -5.14
CA LYS A 3 17.31 -11.09 -5.61
C LYS A 3 16.37 -10.73 -4.45
N ASN A 4 15.55 -9.70 -4.60
CA ASN A 4 14.47 -9.40 -3.66
C ASN A 4 13.43 -10.53 -3.79
N ALA A 5 13.59 -11.58 -2.99
CA ALA A 5 12.75 -12.76 -3.00
C ALA A 5 11.27 -12.48 -2.65
N HIS A 6 10.94 -11.25 -2.28
CA HIS A 6 9.63 -10.83 -1.79
C HIS A 6 8.61 -10.50 -2.90
N PHE A 7 9.05 -10.22 -4.14
CA PHE A 7 8.15 -9.86 -5.25
C PHE A 7 8.14 -10.91 -6.37
N SER A 8 7.74 -12.12 -6.02
CA SER A 8 7.46 -13.21 -6.96
C SER A 8 6.19 -13.94 -6.54
N GLY A 9 5.54 -14.63 -7.47
CA GLY A 9 4.22 -15.23 -7.22
C GLY A 9 3.09 -14.20 -7.28
N VAL A 10 2.09 -14.33 -6.41
CA VAL A 10 0.90 -13.47 -6.42
C VAL A 10 1.14 -12.22 -5.58
N ILE A 11 1.02 -11.05 -6.21
CA ILE A 11 1.07 -9.74 -5.56
C ILE A 11 -0.34 -9.13 -5.65
N ALA A 12 -1.05 -9.05 -4.53
CA ALA A 12 -2.45 -8.66 -4.53
C ALA A 12 -2.61 -7.13 -4.55
N PRO A 13 -3.31 -6.53 -5.53
CA PRO A 13 -3.77 -5.16 -5.44
C PRO A 13 -4.93 -5.09 -4.43
N VAL A 14 -4.65 -4.66 -3.20
CA VAL A 14 -5.63 -4.69 -2.11
C VAL A 14 -6.64 -3.55 -2.22
N LEU A 15 -7.89 -3.84 -1.90
CA LEU A 15 -8.98 -2.87 -1.84
C LEU A 15 -8.76 -1.91 -0.66
N THR A 16 -9.27 -0.69 -0.74
CA THR A 16 -9.43 0.20 0.42
C THR A 16 -10.91 0.26 0.80
N PRO A 17 -11.35 -0.43 1.87
CA PRO A 17 -12.73 -0.35 2.33
C PRO A 17 -13.04 1.04 2.91
N PHE A 18 -14.27 1.51 2.71
CA PHE A 18 -14.78 2.77 3.26
C PHE A 18 -15.97 2.53 4.18
N ASP A 19 -16.16 3.41 5.17
CA ASP A 19 -17.34 3.44 6.03
C ASP A 19 -18.54 4.13 5.34
N GLU A 20 -19.70 4.13 5.99
CA GLU A 20 -20.92 4.78 5.46
C GLU A 20 -20.79 6.30 5.27
N LYS A 21 -19.75 6.91 5.87
CA LYS A 21 -19.44 8.34 5.73
C LYS A 21 -18.38 8.60 4.66
N GLY A 22 -17.87 7.55 4.00
CA GLY A 22 -16.83 7.64 3.00
C GLY A 22 -15.41 7.77 3.54
N ASN A 23 -15.18 7.57 4.85
CA ASN A 23 -13.81 7.55 5.39
C ASN A 23 -13.21 6.15 5.24
N PRO A 24 -11.88 6.02 5.09
CA PRO A 24 -11.24 4.71 5.07
C PRO A 24 -11.50 3.90 6.35
N ASP A 25 -12.03 2.69 6.21
CA ASP A 25 -12.20 1.75 7.32
C ASP A 25 -10.89 0.99 7.56
N VAL A 26 -10.05 1.56 8.43
CA VAL A 26 -8.73 1.03 8.78
C VAL A 26 -8.79 -0.42 9.29
N LYS A 27 -9.83 -0.78 10.05
CA LYS A 27 -9.95 -2.13 10.63
C LYS A 27 -10.23 -3.16 9.54
N ARG A 28 -11.18 -2.86 8.64
CA ARG A 28 -11.48 -3.73 7.50
C ARG A 28 -10.32 -3.80 6.52
N PHE A 29 -9.61 -2.69 6.31
CA PHE A 29 -8.42 -2.63 5.46
C PHE A 29 -7.32 -3.59 5.96
N ILE A 30 -6.98 -3.52 7.25
CA ILE A 30 -5.99 -4.41 7.87
C ILE A 30 -6.45 -5.87 7.79
N ALA A 31 -7.72 -6.15 8.11
CA ALA A 31 -8.25 -7.51 8.06
C ALA A 31 -8.17 -8.10 6.64
N HIS A 32 -8.54 -7.31 5.62
CA HIS A 32 -8.45 -7.72 4.22
C HIS A 32 -7.00 -7.97 3.78
N ALA A 33 -6.07 -7.08 4.14
CA ALA A 33 -4.66 -7.23 3.81
C ALA A 33 -4.04 -8.49 4.44
N LYS A 34 -4.37 -8.78 5.71
CA LYS A 34 -3.92 -10.01 6.38
C LYS A 34 -4.52 -11.25 5.74
N TRP A 35 -5.82 -11.24 5.45
CA TRP A 35 -6.48 -12.33 4.76
C TRP A 35 -5.83 -12.65 3.42
N CYS A 36 -5.49 -11.65 2.59
CA CYS A 36 -4.80 -11.89 1.31
C CYS A 36 -3.45 -12.60 1.50
N LEU A 37 -2.67 -12.20 2.52
CA LEU A 37 -1.38 -12.83 2.81
C LEU A 37 -1.56 -14.25 3.35
N GLU A 38 -2.54 -14.46 4.24
CA GLU A 38 -2.88 -15.77 4.80
C GLU A 38 -3.40 -16.74 3.73
N ASP A 39 -4.13 -16.24 2.72
CA ASP A 39 -4.65 -17.00 1.58
C ASP A 39 -3.59 -17.28 0.49
N GLY A 40 -2.34 -16.87 0.71
CA GLY A 40 -1.20 -17.27 -0.11
C GLY A 40 -0.61 -16.19 -1.03
N CYS A 41 -1.03 -14.93 -0.90
CA CYS A 41 -0.35 -13.84 -1.60
C CYS A 41 1.05 -13.62 -1.02
N THR A 42 2.06 -13.50 -1.88
CA THR A 42 3.45 -13.29 -1.45
C THR A 42 3.69 -11.86 -0.96
N ALA A 43 3.00 -10.90 -1.58
CA ALA A 43 3.12 -9.47 -1.32
C ALA A 43 1.80 -8.74 -1.63
N LEU A 44 1.70 -7.49 -1.18
CA LEU A 44 0.54 -6.62 -1.39
C LEU A 44 0.95 -5.36 -2.13
N ALA A 45 0.09 -4.90 -3.04
CA ALA A 45 0.22 -3.63 -3.75
C ALA A 45 -0.93 -2.69 -3.38
N PRO A 46 -0.89 -2.04 -2.20
CA PRO A 46 -1.89 -1.05 -1.81
C PRO A 46 -1.72 0.25 -2.60
N PHE A 47 -2.77 1.07 -2.62
CA PHE A 47 -2.78 2.41 -3.23
C PHE A 47 -2.53 2.44 -4.74
N GLY A 48 -2.96 1.39 -5.45
CA GLY A 48 -3.14 1.42 -6.91
C GLY A 48 -4.56 1.83 -7.30
N THR A 49 -4.91 1.70 -8.58
CA THR A 49 -6.28 1.98 -9.08
C THR A 49 -7.33 1.13 -8.36
N THR A 50 -7.07 -0.16 -8.14
CA THR A 50 -7.96 -1.07 -7.40
C THR A 50 -8.19 -0.66 -5.95
N SER A 51 -7.23 0.07 -5.36
CA SER A 51 -7.32 0.60 -4.00
C SER A 51 -8.00 1.98 -3.97
N GLU A 52 -8.48 2.48 -5.11
CA GLU A 52 -9.07 3.82 -5.23
C GLU A 52 -8.12 4.95 -4.77
N ALA A 53 -6.82 4.84 -5.08
CA ALA A 53 -5.82 5.80 -4.60
C ALA A 53 -6.08 7.26 -5.02
N THR A 54 -6.79 7.49 -6.14
CA THR A 54 -7.20 8.81 -6.60
C THR A 54 -8.35 9.42 -5.81
N SER A 55 -9.05 8.61 -5.01
CA SER A 55 -10.10 9.02 -4.08
C SER A 55 -9.56 9.34 -2.67
N LEU A 56 -8.26 9.08 -2.43
CA LEU A 56 -7.61 9.24 -1.12
C LEU A 56 -6.68 10.45 -1.08
N GLY A 57 -6.72 11.18 0.03
CA GLY A 57 -5.73 12.16 0.41
C GLY A 57 -4.33 11.54 0.57
N LEU A 58 -3.30 12.40 0.61
CA LEU A 58 -1.93 11.95 0.85
C LEU A 58 -1.76 11.42 2.27
N ASP A 59 -2.32 12.14 3.24
CA ASP A 59 -2.19 11.81 4.65
C ASP A 59 -2.97 10.53 4.96
N GLU A 60 -4.15 10.32 4.36
CA GLU A 60 -4.88 9.05 4.47
C GLU A 60 -4.05 7.86 3.96
N ARG A 61 -3.36 8.00 2.82
CA ARG A 61 -2.47 6.93 2.30
C ARG A 61 -1.29 6.67 3.23
N ILE A 62 -0.71 7.71 3.80
CA ILE A 62 0.38 7.61 4.79
C ILE A 62 -0.11 6.88 6.04
N GLU A 63 -1.22 7.32 6.63
CA GLU A 63 -1.80 6.74 7.84
C GLU A 63 -2.22 5.29 7.64
N LEU A 64 -2.82 4.96 6.49
CA LEU A 64 -3.19 3.58 6.13
C LEU A 64 -1.96 2.68 5.96
N LEU A 65 -0.88 3.19 5.35
CA LEU A 65 0.38 2.44 5.23
C LEU A 65 0.97 2.16 6.62
N GLU A 66 1.01 3.18 7.49
CA GLU A 66 1.49 3.03 8.86
C GLU A 66 0.63 2.04 9.64
N ALA A 67 -0.69 2.06 9.46
CA ALA A 67 -1.62 1.13 10.10
C ALA A 67 -1.38 -0.32 9.65
N LEU A 68 -1.13 -0.58 8.36
CA LEU A 68 -0.76 -1.91 7.88
C LEU A 68 0.51 -2.43 8.58
N ILE A 69 1.56 -1.60 8.62
CA ILE A 69 2.86 -1.98 9.19
C ILE A 69 2.72 -2.18 10.71
N ALA A 70 2.05 -1.26 11.41
CA ALA A 70 1.79 -1.35 12.84
C ALA A 70 0.95 -2.59 13.21
N SER A 71 0.14 -3.11 12.28
CA SER A 71 -0.63 -4.35 12.49
C SER A 71 0.22 -5.63 12.43
N GLY A 72 1.52 -5.52 12.14
CA GLY A 72 2.47 -6.63 12.05
C GLY A 72 2.71 -7.15 10.63
N ILE A 73 2.19 -6.48 9.60
CA ILE A 73 2.52 -6.81 8.20
C ILE A 73 3.96 -6.37 7.92
N ASP A 74 4.78 -7.29 7.42
CA ASP A 74 6.15 -7.02 7.02
C ASP A 74 6.20 -6.01 5.88
N ALA A 75 6.77 -4.83 6.15
CA ALA A 75 6.88 -3.74 5.18
C ALA A 75 7.61 -4.17 3.91
N SER A 76 8.58 -5.08 3.99
CA SER A 76 9.33 -5.55 2.82
C SER A 76 8.46 -6.30 1.79
N LYS A 77 7.24 -6.71 2.18
CA LYS A 77 6.22 -7.33 1.31
C LYS A 77 5.20 -6.33 0.76
N LEU A 78 5.36 -5.03 1.03
CA LEU A 78 4.46 -3.99 0.54
C LEU A 78 5.07 -3.28 -0.68
N MET A 79 4.24 -3.09 -1.71
CA MET A 79 4.51 -2.28 -2.90
C MET A 79 3.45 -1.17 -3.01
N PRO A 80 3.48 -0.14 -2.14
CA PRO A 80 2.50 0.94 -2.21
C PRO A 80 2.60 1.72 -3.51
N GLY A 81 1.45 2.13 -4.02
CA GLY A 81 1.35 3.12 -5.08
C GLY A 81 1.77 4.50 -4.57
N ASN A 82 2.75 5.10 -5.23
CA ASN A 82 3.25 6.45 -4.93
C ASN A 82 2.98 7.45 -6.06
N GLY A 83 2.59 6.97 -7.24
CA GLY A 83 2.36 7.81 -8.42
C GLY A 83 1.20 8.77 -8.20
N THR A 84 1.44 10.05 -8.41
CA THR A 84 0.43 11.10 -8.46
C THR A 84 0.75 12.05 -9.61
N PRO A 85 -0.21 12.83 -10.14
CA PRO A 85 0.07 13.88 -11.11
C PRO A 85 0.80 15.10 -10.50
N ASN A 86 1.42 14.93 -9.32
CA ASN A 86 2.15 15.94 -8.58
C ASN A 86 3.52 15.38 -8.14
N ILE A 87 4.60 15.96 -8.65
CA ILE A 87 5.96 15.48 -8.35
C ILE A 87 6.30 15.61 -6.85
N PRO A 88 6.11 16.78 -6.20
CA PRO A 88 6.34 16.91 -4.75
C PRO A 88 5.62 15.84 -3.90
N ASP A 89 4.36 15.55 -4.22
CA ASP A 89 3.55 14.57 -3.50
C ASP A 89 4.06 13.14 -3.73
N THR A 90 4.40 12.81 -4.97
CA THR A 90 5.04 11.53 -5.32
C THR A 90 6.36 11.35 -4.56
N VAL A 91 7.17 12.41 -4.46
CA VAL A 91 8.43 12.39 -3.68
C VAL A 91 8.15 12.21 -2.19
N ARG A 92 7.13 12.87 -1.64
CA ARG A 92 6.72 12.75 -0.24
C ARG A 92 6.32 11.31 0.11
N LEU A 93 5.43 10.70 -0.69
CA LEU A 93 5.00 9.31 -0.51
C LEU A 93 6.18 8.34 -0.63
N THR A 94 7.07 8.57 -1.60
CA THR A 94 8.25 7.72 -1.81
C THR A 94 9.20 7.78 -0.62
N LYS A 95 9.55 8.99 -0.14
CA LYS A 95 10.42 9.16 1.04
C LYS A 95 9.81 8.52 2.28
N HIS A 96 8.50 8.66 2.46
CA HIS A 96 7.79 8.04 3.57
C HIS A 96 7.85 6.51 3.49
N GLY A 97 7.48 5.91 2.35
CA GLY A 97 7.57 4.44 2.20
C GLY A 97 8.98 3.90 2.42
N LEU A 98 10.01 4.59 1.91
CA LEU A 98 11.41 4.21 2.12
C LEU A 98 11.80 4.23 3.60
N SER A 99 11.34 5.23 4.38
CA SER A 99 11.63 5.30 5.82
C SER A 99 10.95 4.20 6.62
N LYS A 100 9.89 3.59 6.07
CA LYS A 100 9.18 2.44 6.64
C LYS A 100 9.70 1.08 6.17
N GLY A 101 10.65 1.06 5.22
CA GLY A 101 11.24 -0.17 4.70
C GLY A 101 10.35 -0.94 3.72
N VAL A 102 9.48 -0.24 2.97
CA VAL A 102 8.68 -0.90 1.92
C VAL A 102 9.57 -1.52 0.86
N GLY A 103 9.19 -2.69 0.34
CA GLY A 103 10.07 -3.46 -0.54
C GLY A 103 10.18 -2.89 -1.96
N ALA A 104 9.13 -2.21 -2.44
CA ALA A 104 9.07 -1.64 -3.77
C ALA A 104 8.00 -0.52 -3.83
N PHE A 105 7.89 0.14 -4.99
CA PHE A 105 6.82 1.09 -5.28
C PHE A 105 6.15 0.75 -6.61
N LEU A 106 4.84 1.02 -6.69
CA LEU A 106 4.10 1.02 -7.94
C LEU A 106 3.92 2.47 -8.41
N THR A 107 4.65 2.86 -9.45
CA THR A 107 4.57 4.22 -10.01
C THR A 107 3.82 4.21 -11.34
N LEU A 108 2.65 4.84 -11.39
CA LEU A 108 1.91 5.05 -12.63
C LEU A 108 2.58 6.15 -13.49
N PRO A 109 2.46 6.08 -14.83
CA PRO A 109 2.81 7.20 -15.68
C PRO A 109 1.92 8.42 -15.36
N PRO A 110 2.40 9.65 -15.61
CA PRO A 110 1.58 10.86 -15.52
C PRO A 110 0.37 10.84 -16.45
#